data_AF-A0A816YX03-F1
#
_entry.id   AF-A0A816YX03-F1
#
_cell.length_a   1.000
_cell.length_b   1.000
_cell.length_c   1.000
_cell.angle_alpha   90.00
_cell.angle_beta   90.00
_cell.angle_gamma   90.00
#
_symmetry.space_group_name_H-M   'P 1'
#
loop_
_entity.id
_entity.type
_entity.pdbx_description
1 polymer ?
#
loop_
_entity_poly.entity_id
_entity_poly.type
_entity_poly.pdbx_seq_one_letter_code
_entity_poly.pdbx_strand_id
1 'polypeptide(L)'
;DIRDEDYYIRLNVCEVLGKLGEIAATNEVIAALLNAMSDDNFYVRREACQALAKLGEKAARNAVIAALVNAMSDDVYRVRLGACESLGKLGEKAATNEVIAALINATRDKKYNVRWKAWEALGKLGEKAATSE
;
A
#
# COMPACT_ATOMS: atom_id res chain seq x y z
N ASP A 1 -16.72 -11.07 7.21
CA ASP A 1 -15.52 -11.65 6.51
C ASP A 1 -14.95 -10.58 5.57
N ILE A 2 -13.75 -10.73 4.99
CA ILE A 2 -13.25 -9.80 3.95
C ILE A 2 -14.06 -9.88 2.65
N ARG A 3 -14.95 -10.87 2.52
CA ARG A 3 -15.90 -11.08 1.42
C ARG A 3 -17.34 -10.75 1.79
N ASP A 4 -17.55 -10.09 2.92
CA ASP A 4 -18.89 -9.69 3.38
C ASP A 4 -19.56 -8.75 2.38
N GLU A 5 -20.90 -8.76 2.29
CA GLU A 5 -21.63 -7.85 1.41
C GLU A 5 -21.51 -6.40 1.89
N ASP A 6 -21.43 -6.19 3.20
CA ASP A 6 -21.27 -4.86 3.78
C ASP A 6 -19.81 -4.39 3.72
N TYR A 7 -19.57 -3.29 3.00
CA TYR A 7 -18.24 -2.71 2.88
C TYR A 7 -17.67 -2.23 4.22
N TYR A 8 -18.51 -1.87 5.19
CA TYR A 8 -18.04 -1.51 6.53
C TYR A 8 -17.41 -2.70 7.24
N ILE A 9 -17.97 -3.90 7.08
CA ILE A 9 -17.39 -5.12 7.64
C ILE A 9 -16.06 -5.43 6.95
N ARG A 10 -16.01 -5.37 5.61
CA ARG A 10 -14.76 -5.59 4.85
C ARG A 10 -13.66 -4.59 5.23
N LEU A 11 -14.03 -3.31 5.37
CA LEU A 11 -13.15 -2.23 5.81
C LEU A 11 -12.59 -2.53 7.21
N ASN A 12 -13.45 -2.85 8.17
CA ASN A 12 -13.04 -3.17 9.54
C ASN A 12 -12.11 -4.39 9.59
N VAL A 13 -12.34 -5.40 8.75
CA VAL A 13 -11.44 -6.56 8.63
C VAL A 13 -10.05 -6.11 8.19
N CYS A 14 -9.94 -5.27 7.14
CA CYS A 14 -8.65 -4.73 6.70
C CYS A 14 -7.97 -3.92 7.82
N GLU A 15 -8.72 -3.07 8.52
CA GLU A 15 -8.19 -2.27 9.62
C GLU A 15 -7.65 -3.13 10.76
N VAL A 16 -8.41 -4.15 11.18
CA VAL A 16 -8.01 -5.07 12.26
C VAL A 16 -6.76 -5.85 11.87
N LEU A 17 -6.70 -6.40 10.65
CA LEU A 17 -5.51 -7.10 10.14
C LEU A 17 -4.29 -6.18 10.14
N GLY A 18 -4.45 -4.93 9.72
CA GLY A 18 -3.40 -3.92 9.78
C GLY A 18 -2.97 -3.58 11.21
N LYS A 19 -3.90 -3.50 12.18
CA LYS A 19 -3.58 -3.24 13.60
C LYS A 19 -2.84 -4.41 14.26
N LEU A 20 -3.14 -5.64 13.86
CA LEU A 20 -2.38 -6.81 14.28
C LEU A 20 -0.94 -6.74 13.75
N GLY A 21 -0.73 -6.14 12.58
CA GLY A 21 0.61 -5.94 12.03
C GLY A 21 1.30 -7.26 11.70
N GLU A 22 2.60 -7.37 11.96
CA GLU A 22 3.40 -8.52 11.50
C GLU A 22 2.93 -9.90 11.99
N ILE A 23 2.23 -9.98 13.12
CA ILE A 23 1.69 -11.26 13.62
C ILE A 23 0.57 -11.80 12.71
N ALA A 24 -0.10 -10.94 11.94
CA ALA A 24 -1.11 -11.33 10.98
C ALA A 24 -0.54 -11.58 9.58
N ALA A 25 0.77 -11.46 9.36
CA ALA A 25 1.39 -11.54 8.03
C ALA A 25 1.52 -12.98 7.49
N THR A 26 0.42 -13.73 7.43
CA THR A 26 0.34 -15.06 6.80
C THR A 26 0.06 -14.93 5.30
N ASN A 27 0.24 -16.03 4.55
CA ASN A 27 -0.03 -16.04 3.11
C ASN A 27 -1.51 -15.79 2.81
N GLU A 28 -2.40 -16.35 3.62
CA GLU A 28 -3.85 -16.24 3.49
C GLU A 28 -4.30 -14.80 3.73
N VAL A 29 -3.76 -14.15 4.77
CA VAL A 29 -4.05 -12.74 5.08
C VAL A 29 -3.56 -11.82 3.97
N ILE A 30 -2.32 -12.03 3.49
CA ILE A 30 -1.77 -11.21 2.40
C ILE A 30 -2.59 -11.40 1.12
N ALA A 31 -2.96 -12.63 0.77
CA ALA A 31 -3.81 -12.91 -0.39
C ALA A 31 -5.21 -12.27 -0.25
N ALA A 32 -5.78 -12.33 0.95
CA ALA A 32 -7.07 -11.69 1.25
C ALA A 32 -7.00 -10.17 1.06
N LEU A 33 -5.98 -9.51 1.61
CA LEU A 33 -5.79 -8.07 1.45
C LEU A 33 -5.49 -7.67 0.00
N LEU A 34 -4.75 -8.48 -0.75
CA LEU A 34 -4.52 -8.26 -2.19
C LEU A 34 -5.84 -8.25 -2.97
N ASN A 35 -6.76 -9.18 -2.66
CA ASN A 35 -8.09 -9.17 -3.26
C ASN A 35 -8.89 -7.91 -2.89
N ALA A 36 -8.81 -7.48 -1.62
CA ALA A 36 -9.50 -6.27 -1.15
C ALA A 36 -8.96 -4.97 -1.77
N MET A 37 -7.77 -4.97 -2.38
CA MET A 37 -7.29 -3.83 -3.19
C MET A 37 -8.09 -3.64 -4.48
N SER A 38 -8.90 -4.61 -4.89
CA SER A 38 -9.79 -4.53 -6.06
C SER A 38 -11.27 -4.37 -5.68
N ASP A 39 -11.56 -4.01 -4.43
CA ASP A 39 -12.92 -3.82 -3.93
C ASP A 39 -13.66 -2.65 -4.61
N ASP A 40 -14.96 -2.79 -4.84
CA ASP A 40 -15.80 -1.73 -5.41
C ASP A 40 -15.79 -0.46 -4.55
N ASN A 41 -15.63 -0.60 -3.22
CA ASN A 41 -15.58 0.51 -2.30
C ASN A 41 -14.14 1.01 -2.07
N PHE A 42 -13.89 2.28 -2.41
CA PHE A 42 -12.56 2.87 -2.29
C PHE A 42 -12.02 2.94 -0.84
N TYR A 43 -12.89 2.96 0.18
CA TYR A 43 -12.42 2.90 1.56
C TYR A 43 -11.75 1.56 1.85
N VAL A 44 -12.33 0.46 1.37
CA VAL A 44 -11.77 -0.89 1.50
C VAL A 44 -10.45 -0.98 0.74
N ARG A 45 -10.40 -0.52 -0.52
CA ARG A 45 -9.16 -0.52 -1.32
C ARG A 45 -8.01 0.22 -0.64
N ARG A 46 -8.29 1.43 -0.14
CA ARG A 46 -7.30 2.25 0.59
C ARG A 46 -6.83 1.53 1.85
N GLU A 47 -7.75 1.00 2.64
CA GLU A 47 -7.40 0.37 3.91
C GLU A 47 -6.62 -0.93 3.69
N ALA A 48 -6.92 -1.68 2.63
CA ALA A 48 -6.14 -2.83 2.21
C ALA A 48 -4.68 -2.45 1.88
N CYS A 49 -4.46 -1.35 1.15
CA CYS A 49 -3.11 -0.82 0.92
C CYS A 49 -2.38 -0.54 2.24
N GLN A 50 -3.04 0.13 3.18
CA GLN A 50 -2.45 0.52 4.46
C GLN A 50 -2.19 -0.69 5.36
N ALA A 51 -3.10 -1.67 5.37
CA ALA A 51 -2.95 -2.91 6.12
C ALA A 51 -1.72 -3.69 5.64
N LEU A 52 -1.55 -3.86 4.33
CA LEU A 52 -0.37 -4.53 3.75
C LEU A 52 0.96 -3.88 4.18
N ALA A 53 1.02 -2.55 4.28
CA ALA A 53 2.20 -1.88 4.80
C ALA A 53 2.42 -2.11 6.30
N LYS A 54 1.35 -2.17 7.10
CA LYS A 54 1.42 -2.43 8.55
C LYS A 54 1.81 -3.88 8.88
N LEU A 55 1.61 -4.82 7.94
CA LEU A 55 2.11 -6.19 8.06
C LEU A 55 3.65 -6.30 7.96
N GLY A 56 4.34 -5.20 7.66
CA GLY A 56 5.80 -5.10 7.71
C GLY A 56 6.53 -5.87 6.61
N GLU A 57 7.80 -6.20 6.85
CA GLU A 57 8.70 -6.78 5.84
C GLU A 57 8.24 -8.16 5.32
N LYS A 58 7.43 -8.88 6.11
CA LYS A 58 6.82 -10.16 5.70
C LYS A 58 5.83 -10.00 4.55
N ALA A 59 5.19 -8.83 4.45
CA ALA A 59 4.29 -8.48 3.36
C ALA A 59 4.99 -7.80 2.18
N ALA A 60 6.25 -7.37 2.32
CA ALA A 60 7.04 -6.77 1.25
C ALA A 60 7.49 -7.80 0.19
N ARG A 61 6.52 -8.43 -0.47
CA ARG A 61 6.68 -9.42 -1.53
C ARG A 61 6.42 -8.76 -2.88
N ASN A 62 7.00 -9.29 -3.95
CA ASN A 62 6.84 -8.73 -5.30
C ASN A 62 5.37 -8.54 -5.70
N ALA A 63 4.49 -9.49 -5.36
CA ALA A 63 3.06 -9.37 -5.64
C ALA A 63 2.39 -8.18 -4.93
N VAL A 64 2.80 -7.90 -3.68
CA VAL A 64 2.29 -6.75 -2.90
C VAL A 64 2.82 -5.44 -3.46
N ILE A 65 4.11 -5.39 -3.79
CA ILE A 65 4.73 -4.21 -4.39
C ILE A 65 4.06 -3.88 -5.74
N ALA A 66 3.89 -4.88 -6.62
CA ALA A 66 3.22 -4.70 -7.90
C ALA A 66 1.76 -4.25 -7.76
N ALA A 67 1.02 -4.84 -6.81
CA ALA A 67 -0.36 -4.41 -6.54
C ALA A 67 -0.43 -2.96 -6.04
N LEU A 68 0.52 -2.54 -5.18
CA LEU A 68 0.60 -1.15 -4.72
C LEU A 68 0.96 -0.19 -5.85
N VAL A 69 1.91 -0.55 -6.73
CA VAL A 69 2.22 0.25 -7.93
C VAL A 69 0.98 0.41 -8.81
N ASN A 70 0.21 -0.66 -9.03
CA ASN A 70 -1.06 -0.58 -9.77
C ASN A 70 -2.08 0.34 -9.10
N ALA A 71 -2.22 0.27 -7.77
CA ALA A 71 -3.14 1.12 -6.99
C ALA A 71 -2.79 2.62 -7.05
N MET A 72 -1.58 3.00 -7.46
CA MET A 72 -1.21 4.39 -7.75
C MET A 72 -1.89 4.96 -9.00
N SER A 73 -2.60 4.12 -9.78
CA SER A 73 -3.41 4.55 -10.94
C SER A 73 -4.91 4.52 -10.66
N ASP A 74 -5.33 4.27 -9.41
CA ASP A 74 -6.74 4.23 -9.01
C ASP A 74 -7.47 5.55 -9.29
N ASP A 75 -8.75 5.47 -9.64
CA ASP A 75 -9.58 6.62 -9.96
C ASP A 75 -9.75 7.55 -8.75
N VAL A 76 -9.82 6.97 -7.54
CA VAL A 76 -9.96 7.69 -6.28
C VAL A 76 -8.60 8.05 -5.70
N TYR A 77 -8.37 9.36 -5.56
CA TYR A 77 -7.09 9.89 -5.07
C TYR A 77 -6.67 9.39 -3.68
N ARG A 78 -7.64 9.00 -2.84
CA ARG A 78 -7.36 8.46 -1.50
C ARG A 78 -6.69 7.09 -1.57
N VAL A 79 -7.03 6.27 -2.58
CA VAL A 79 -6.39 4.97 -2.81
C VAL A 79 -4.98 5.19 -3.35
N ARG A 80 -4.81 6.04 -4.37
CA ARG A 80 -3.48 6.42 -4.89
C ARG A 80 -2.54 6.93 -3.79
N LEU A 81 -3.08 7.78 -2.91
CA LEU A 81 -2.36 8.28 -1.74
C LEU A 81 -1.93 7.14 -0.80
N GLY A 82 -2.85 6.24 -0.48
CA GLY A 82 -2.58 5.07 0.37
C GLY A 82 -1.50 4.18 -0.23
N ALA A 83 -1.51 3.99 -1.55
CA ALA A 83 -0.51 3.22 -2.26
C ALA A 83 0.90 3.85 -2.16
N CYS A 84 1.03 5.17 -2.41
CA CYS A 84 2.29 5.90 -2.22
C CYS A 84 2.81 5.75 -0.78
N GLU A 85 1.94 5.98 0.20
CA GLU A 85 2.31 5.88 1.61
C GLU A 85 2.77 4.47 1.99
N SER A 86 2.08 3.45 1.50
CA SER A 86 2.39 2.06 1.78
C SER A 86 3.72 1.62 1.17
N LEU A 87 4.02 2.02 -0.07
CA LEU A 87 5.31 1.73 -0.71
C LEU A 87 6.48 2.31 0.11
N GLY A 88 6.36 3.56 0.58
CA GLY A 88 7.38 4.17 1.43
C GLY A 88 7.55 3.49 2.81
N LYS A 89 6.55 2.71 3.26
CA LYS A 89 6.58 1.97 4.54
C LYS A 89 7.10 0.55 4.41
N LEU A 90 7.03 -0.08 3.23
CA LEU A 90 7.52 -1.44 3.00
C LEU A 90 9.06 -1.55 2.99
N GLY A 91 9.77 -0.42 3.08
CA GLY A 91 11.21 -0.37 3.29
C GLY A 91 12.02 -0.77 2.06
N GLU A 92 13.22 -1.30 2.29
CA GLU A 92 14.24 -1.54 1.26
C GLU A 92 13.75 -2.42 0.10
N LYS A 93 12.94 -3.45 0.38
CA LYS A 93 12.41 -4.33 -0.67
C LYS A 93 11.54 -3.59 -1.69
N ALA A 94 10.94 -2.45 -1.30
CA ALA A 94 10.17 -1.60 -2.21
C ALA A 94 11.02 -0.56 -2.93
N ALA A 95 12.32 -0.41 -2.63
CA ALA A 95 13.22 0.54 -3.28
C ALA A 95 13.71 0.06 -4.66
N THR A 96 12.79 -0.42 -5.50
CA THR A 96 13.10 -0.86 -6.88
C THR A 96 13.00 0.30 -7.86
N ASN A 97 13.70 0.21 -9.00
CA ASN A 97 13.62 1.22 -10.05
C ASN A 97 12.18 1.43 -10.58
N GLU A 98 11.38 0.37 -10.63
CA GLU A 98 9.97 0.44 -11.04
C GLU A 98 9.15 1.26 -10.04
N VAL A 99 9.30 1.00 -8.74
CA VAL A 99 8.60 1.76 -7.69
C VAL A 99 9.06 3.21 -7.67
N ILE A 100 10.36 3.48 -7.82
CA ILE A 100 10.91 4.83 -7.89
C ILE A 100 10.32 5.58 -9.09
N ALA A 101 10.28 4.96 -10.27
CA ALA A 101 9.70 5.57 -11.47
C ALA A 101 8.19 5.86 -11.29
N ALA A 102 7.44 4.93 -10.70
CA ALA A 102 6.03 5.10 -10.40
C ALA A 102 5.80 6.27 -9.40
N LEU A 103 6.60 6.35 -8.34
CA LEU A 103 6.53 7.43 -7.36
C LEU A 103 6.91 8.79 -7.96
N ILE A 104 7.94 8.85 -8.82
CA ILE A 104 8.30 10.06 -9.57
C ILE A 104 7.10 10.53 -10.41
N ASN A 105 6.40 9.62 -11.10
CA ASN A 105 5.19 9.98 -11.84
C ASN A 105 4.08 10.52 -10.93
N ALA A 106 3.87 9.91 -9.76
CA ALA A 106 2.88 10.37 -8.78
C ALA A 106 3.19 11.74 -8.15
N THR A 107 4.45 12.22 -8.19
CA THR A 107 4.77 13.61 -7.81
C THR A 107 4.09 14.65 -8.70
N ARG A 108 3.53 14.25 -9.85
CA ARG A 108 2.79 15.09 -10.79
C ARG A 108 1.27 14.89 -10.71
N ASP A 109 0.76 14.17 -9.70
CA ASP A 109 -0.68 13.91 -9.54
C ASP A 109 -1.49 15.21 -9.39
N LYS A 110 -2.73 15.19 -9.90
CA LYS A 110 -3.68 16.30 -9.84
C LYS A 110 -3.98 16.75 -8.40
N LYS A 111 -3.93 15.83 -7.43
CA LYS A 111 -4.22 16.10 -6.02
C LYS A 111 -2.93 16.31 -5.23
N TYR A 112 -2.86 17.44 -4.52
CA TYR A 112 -1.67 17.81 -3.74
C TYR A 112 -1.28 16.75 -2.71
N ASN A 113 -2.27 16.12 -2.07
CA ASN A 113 -2.03 15.09 -1.07
C ASN A 113 -1.29 13.87 -1.64
N VAL A 114 -1.59 13.48 -2.88
CA VAL A 114 -0.89 12.38 -3.56
C VAL A 114 0.55 12.80 -3.89
N ARG A 115 0.74 14.01 -4.43
CA ARG A 115 2.09 14.55 -4.71
C ARG A 115 2.96 14.58 -3.45
N TRP A 116 2.41 15.04 -2.34
CA TRP A 116 3.08 15.10 -1.05
C TRP A 116 3.51 13.71 -0.58
N LYS A 117 2.60 12.73 -0.60
CA LYS A 117 2.91 11.35 -0.20
C LYS A 117 3.89 10.66 -1.13
N ALA A 118 3.88 10.98 -2.43
CA ALA A 118 4.89 10.48 -3.36
C ALA A 118 6.30 10.99 -2.99
N TRP A 119 6.46 12.28 -2.70
CA TRP A 119 7.74 12.83 -2.24
C TRP A 119 8.18 12.24 -0.90
N GLU A 120 7.25 12.08 0.06
CA GLU A 120 7.56 11.45 1.34
C GLU A 120 8.03 10.00 1.17
N ALA A 121 7.39 9.23 0.28
CA ALA A 121 7.77 7.85 -0.01
C ALA A 121 9.14 7.77 -0.68
N LEU A 122 9.44 8.64 -1.66
CA LEU A 122 10.75 8.71 -2.30
C LEU A 122 11.86 9.02 -1.27
N GLY A 123 11.62 9.96 -0.35
CA GLY A 123 12.55 10.28 0.72
C GLY A 123 12.84 9.06 1.61
N LYS A 124 11.80 8.36 2.06
CA LYS A 124 11.94 7.15 2.89
C LYS A 124 12.69 6.03 2.19
N LEU A 125 12.40 5.79 0.91
CA LEU A 125 13.10 4.75 0.14
C LEU A 125 14.56 5.13 -0.11
N GLY A 126 14.86 6.41 -0.35
CA GLY A 126 16.22 6.92 -0.49
C GLY A 126 17.04 6.80 0.80
N GLU A 127 16.47 7.18 1.94
CA GLU A 127 17.10 6.99 3.25
C GLU A 127 17.41 5.51 3.51
N LYS A 128 16.44 4.63 3.24
CA LYS A 128 16.62 3.18 3.45
C LYS A 128 17.71 2.60 2.54
N ALA A 129 17.74 2.97 1.26
CA ALA A 129 18.77 2.52 0.33
C ALA A 129 20.18 3.01 0.72
N ALA A 130 20.29 4.21 1.30
CA ALA A 130 21.58 4.78 1.73
C ALA A 130 22.13 4.17 3.03
N THR A 131 21.28 3.58 3.87
CA THR A 131 21.69 2.98 5.16
C THR A 131 21.99 1.48 5.10
N SER A 132 21.89 0.86 3.92
CA SER A 132 22.09 -0.59 3.72
C SER A 132 23.52 -0.96 3.27
N GLU A 133 24.47 -0.02 3.34
CA GLU A 133 25.94 -0.29 3.29
C GLU A 133 26.49 -0.65 4.68
#